data_AF-A0A833G2D7-F1
#
_entry.id   AF-A0A833G2D7-F1
#
_cell.length_a   1.000
_cell.length_b   1.000
_cell.length_c   1.000
_cell.angle_alpha   90.00
_cell.angle_beta   90.00
_cell.angle_gamma   90.00
#
_symmetry.space_group_name_H-M   'P 1'
#
loop_
_entity.id
_entity.type
_entity.pdbx_description
1 polymer ?
#
loop_
_entity_poly.entity_id
_entity_poly.type
_entity_poly.pdbx_seq_one_letter_code
_entity_poly.pdbx_strand_id
1 'polypeptide(L)'
;ADVTRWMADRIGGIPSGGVTESLFNIPTTAHILGGAVISTDARTGVVDGRQRVHGYENLLVCDGAAMPANPGVNPSLTITAMAERAMSFVPPRDGAEPGHLPEQARPASTPAQPTAS
;
A
#
# COMPACT_ATOMS: atom_id res chain seq x y z
N ALA A 1 -8.94 19.09 -21.23
CA ALA A 1 -10.29 19.55 -21.63
C ALA A 1 -10.69 18.95 -22.98
N ASP A 2 -9.88 19.10 -24.04
CA ASP A 2 -10.27 18.64 -25.39
C ASP A 2 -10.31 17.12 -25.54
N VAL A 3 -9.38 16.39 -24.90
CA VAL A 3 -9.37 14.92 -24.89
C VAL A 3 -10.61 14.35 -24.19
N THR A 4 -11.02 14.93 -23.06
CA THR A 4 -12.21 14.52 -22.31
C THR A 4 -13.49 14.77 -23.12
N ARG A 5 -13.57 15.90 -23.82
CA ARG A 5 -14.69 16.22 -24.71
C ARG A 5 -14.76 15.27 -25.91
N TRP A 6 -13.62 15.05 -26.56
CA TRP A 6 -13.47 14.09 -27.66
C TRP A 6 -13.90 12.67 -27.26
N MET A 7 -13.52 12.22 -26.06
CA MET A 7 -13.88 10.89 -25.57
C MET A 7 -15.35 10.79 -25.18
N ALA A 8 -15.91 11.83 -24.56
CA ALA A 8 -17.33 11.93 -24.22
C ALA A 8 -18.23 11.85 -25.46
N ASP A 9 -17.88 12.57 -26.54
CA ASP A 9 -18.60 12.54 -27.82
C ASP A 9 -18.62 11.14 -28.46
N ARG A 10 -17.58 10.33 -28.22
CA ARG A 10 -17.46 8.98 -28.79
C ARG A 10 -18.27 7.93 -28.04
N ILE A 11 -18.50 8.12 -26.74
CA ILE A 11 -19.14 7.15 -25.86
C ILE A 11 -20.55 7.57 -25.40
N GLY A 12 -21.03 8.73 -25.87
CA GLY A 12 -22.30 9.33 -25.41
C GLY A 12 -22.26 9.74 -23.94
N GLY A 13 -21.06 10.06 -23.42
CA GLY A 13 -20.84 10.43 -22.04
C GLY A 13 -21.00 11.94 -21.80
N ILE A 14 -21.17 12.33 -20.54
CA ILE A 14 -21.09 13.74 -20.15
C ILE A 14 -19.64 14.04 -19.78
N PRO A 15 -18.98 15.04 -20.39
CA PRO A 15 -17.61 15.40 -20.05
C PRO A 15 -17.58 15.96 -18.63
N SER A 16 -17.02 15.18 -17.71
CA SER A 16 -16.84 15.55 -16.31
C SER A 16 -15.38 15.34 -15.91
N GLY A 17 -14.84 16.23 -15.10
CA GLY A 17 -13.52 16.15 -14.49
C GLY A 17 -13.47 17.08 -13.28
N GLY A 18 -12.68 16.73 -12.26
CA GLY A 18 -12.52 17.59 -11.10
C GLY A 18 -11.92 18.94 -11.52
N VAL A 19 -12.53 20.05 -11.12
CA VAL A 19 -12.00 21.40 -11.40
C VAL A 19 -10.61 21.58 -10.79
N THR A 20 -10.43 21.09 -9.55
CA THR A 20 -9.13 21.07 -8.85
C THR A 20 -8.11 20.18 -9.56
N GLU A 21 -8.54 19.00 -10.01
CA GLU A 21 -7.70 18.03 -10.74
C GLU A 21 -7.17 18.59 -12.06
N SER A 22 -8.03 19.29 -12.80
CA SER A 22 -7.70 19.89 -14.09
C SER A 22 -6.80 21.13 -13.98
N LEU A 23 -6.91 21.89 -12.88
CA LEU A 23 -6.15 23.13 -12.68
C LEU A 23 -4.82 22.92 -11.96
N PHE A 24 -4.73 21.93 -11.06
CA PHE A 24 -3.54 21.71 -10.24
C PHE A 24 -2.74 20.48 -10.64
N ASN A 25 -3.18 19.70 -11.64
CA ASN A 25 -2.56 18.43 -12.04
C ASN A 25 -2.36 17.47 -10.85
N ILE A 26 -3.25 17.57 -9.87
CA ILE A 26 -3.31 16.67 -8.72
C ILE A 26 -4.43 15.68 -9.04
N PRO A 27 -4.12 14.48 -9.56
CA PRO A 27 -5.15 13.46 -9.79
C PRO A 27 -5.88 13.21 -8.47
N THR A 28 -7.21 13.29 -8.49
CA THR A 28 -8.04 13.02 -7.31
C THR A 28 -8.09 11.52 -7.10
N THR A 29 -7.01 10.92 -6.60
CA THR A 29 -7.02 9.49 -6.31
C THR A 29 -7.84 9.28 -5.05
N ALA A 30 -8.99 8.60 -5.14
CA ALA A 30 -9.87 8.26 -4.02
C ALA A 30 -9.24 7.20 -3.08
N HIS A 31 -7.95 7.31 -2.77
CA HIS A 31 -7.24 6.43 -1.85
C HIS A 31 -7.23 7.11 -0.47
N ILE A 32 -8.19 6.74 0.39
CA ILE A 32 -8.11 7.08 1.80
C ILE A 32 -6.93 6.29 2.37
N LEU A 33 -5.83 6.99 2.63
CA LEU A 33 -4.59 6.46 3.20
C LEU A 33 -4.27 7.24 4.47
N GLY A 34 -3.53 6.60 5.37
CA GLY A 34 -3.28 7.15 6.69
C GLY A 34 -4.46 6.95 7.65
N GLY A 35 -4.24 7.29 8.91
CA GLY A 35 -5.17 7.05 10.02
C GLY A 35 -4.54 6.22 11.15
N ALA A 36 -3.57 5.36 10.81
CA ALA A 36 -2.77 4.59 11.75
C ALA A 36 -1.28 4.57 11.33
N VAL A 37 -0.73 5.76 11.05
CA VAL A 37 0.57 5.92 10.37
C VAL A 37 1.74 5.31 11.14
N ILE A 38 2.71 4.77 10.38
CA ILE A 38 3.99 4.28 10.90
C ILE A 38 4.80 5.43 11.50
N SER A 39 5.30 5.24 12.73
CA SER A 39 6.23 6.16 13.39
C SER A 39 7.16 5.42 14.35
N THR A 40 8.31 6.04 14.65
CA THR A 40 9.22 5.60 15.72
C THR A 40 8.75 6.02 17.12
N ASP A 41 7.76 6.92 17.22
CA ASP A 41 7.21 7.43 18.48
C ASP A 41 5.68 7.36 18.48
N ALA A 42 5.11 6.80 19.55
CA ALA A 42 3.66 6.69 19.77
C ALA A 42 2.93 8.05 19.84
N ARG A 43 3.66 9.15 20.07
CA ARG A 43 3.10 10.51 20.06
C ARG A 43 2.87 11.06 18.65
N THR A 44 3.51 10.48 17.64
CA THR A 44 3.48 10.98 16.25
C THR A 44 2.98 9.94 15.25
N GLY A 45 2.61 8.75 15.71
CA GLY A 45 1.99 7.70 14.90
C GLY A 45 1.35 6.61 15.76
N VAL A 46 0.73 5.64 15.10
CA VAL A 46 -0.06 4.59 15.76
C VAL A 46 0.66 3.25 15.75
N VAL A 47 1.42 2.95 14.70
CA VAL A 47 2.16 1.69 14.57
C VAL A 47 3.66 1.91 14.45
N ASP A 48 4.44 0.90 14.81
CA ASP A 48 5.90 0.87 14.61
C ASP A 48 6.28 0.44 13.18
N GLY A 49 7.59 0.38 12.90
CA GLY A 49 8.14 -0.06 11.61
C GLY A 49 7.92 -1.54 11.29
N ARG A 50 7.26 -2.31 12.17
CA ARG A 50 6.81 -3.70 11.98
C ARG A 50 5.28 -3.80 12.02
N GLN A 51 4.59 -2.68 11.87
CA GLN A 51 3.13 -2.59 11.81
C GLN A 51 2.42 -3.01 13.10
N ARG A 52 3.12 -3.04 14.24
CA ARG A 52 2.53 -3.28 15.56
C ARG A 52 2.02 -1.98 16.15
N VAL A 53 0.82 -1.99 16.73
CA VAL A 53 0.27 -0.82 17.43
C VAL A 53 1.07 -0.54 18.70
N HIS A 54 1.47 0.71 18.91
CA HIS A 54 2.19 1.12 20.11
C HIS A 54 1.38 0.79 21.36
N GLY A 55 2.01 0.13 22.34
CA GLY A 55 1.37 -0.30 23.59
C GLY A 55 0.61 -1.63 23.51
N TYR A 56 0.63 -2.33 22.36
CA TYR A 56 0.01 -3.65 22.19
C TYR A 56 1.01 -4.68 21.68
N GLU A 57 1.00 -5.88 22.26
CA GLU A 57 1.90 -6.97 21.86
C GLU A 57 1.39 -7.78 20.65
N ASN A 58 0.07 -7.80 20.45
CA ASN A 58 -0.62 -8.71 19.53
C ASN A 58 -1.61 -8.01 18.58
N LEU A 59 -1.48 -6.71 18.38
CA LEU A 59 -2.33 -5.92 17.48
C LEU A 59 -1.50 -5.32 16.34
N LEU A 60 -1.87 -5.63 15.10
CA LEU A 60 -1.22 -5.12 13.89
C LEU A 60 -2.21 -4.37 12.99
N VAL A 61 -1.70 -3.41 12.21
CA VAL A 61 -2.44 -2.73 11.14
C VAL A 61 -1.73 -2.96 9.81
N CYS A 62 -2.34 -3.70 8.89
CA CYS A 62 -1.73 -4.13 7.63
C CYS A 62 -2.54 -3.70 6.39
N ASP A 63 -2.95 -2.43 6.36
CA ASP A 63 -3.72 -1.84 5.26
C ASP A 63 -3.22 -0.42 4.90
N GLY A 64 -4.02 0.31 4.11
CA GLY A 64 -3.72 1.69 3.71
C GLY A 64 -3.64 2.69 4.87
N ALA A 65 -4.17 2.38 6.07
CA ALA A 65 -4.11 3.28 7.22
C ALA A 65 -2.68 3.42 7.77
N ALA A 66 -1.84 2.39 7.59
CA ALA A 66 -0.44 2.39 8.00
C ALA A 66 0.48 3.19 7.05
N MET A 67 0.00 3.52 5.84
CA MET A 67 0.78 4.27 4.85
C MET A 67 1.13 5.67 5.37
N PRO A 68 2.42 6.06 5.42
CA PRO A 68 2.83 7.36 5.93
C PRO A 68 2.49 8.51 4.96
N ALA A 69 2.40 8.23 3.66
CA ALA A 69 2.03 9.18 2.63
C ALA A 69 1.48 8.47 1.39
N ASN A 70 0.74 9.19 0.55
CA ASN A 70 0.29 8.68 -0.75
C ASN A 70 1.47 8.62 -1.74
N PRO A 71 1.75 7.47 -2.38
CA PRO A 71 2.86 7.33 -3.33
C PRO A 71 2.63 8.04 -4.68
N GLY A 72 1.48 8.68 -4.90
CA GLY A 72 1.13 9.38 -6.15
C GLY A 72 0.72 8.43 -7.29
N VAL A 73 0.71 7.12 -7.02
CA VAL A 73 0.27 6.03 -7.92
C VAL A 73 -0.67 5.09 -7.17
N ASN A 74 -1.14 4.03 -7.83
CA ASN A 74 -1.97 3.02 -7.17
C ASN A 74 -1.20 2.38 -5.97
N PRO A 75 -1.71 2.49 -4.73
CA PRO A 75 -1.01 2.04 -3.54
C PRO A 75 -1.12 0.52 -3.31
N SER A 76 -1.87 -0.23 -4.13
CA SER A 76 -2.18 -1.64 -3.90
C SER A 76 -0.92 -2.50 -3.66
N LEU A 77 0.07 -2.44 -4.55
CA LEU A 77 1.31 -3.21 -4.41
C LEU A 77 2.17 -2.75 -3.24
N THR A 78 2.13 -1.47 -2.88
CA THR A 78 2.82 -0.96 -1.69
C THR A 78 2.19 -1.51 -0.41
N ILE A 79 0.85 -1.52 -0.35
CA ILE A 79 0.11 -2.11 0.78
C ILE A 79 0.40 -3.61 0.87
N THR A 80 0.37 -4.34 -0.25
CA THR A 80 0.73 -5.77 -0.30
C THR A 80 2.14 -6.01 0.21
N ALA A 81 3.14 -5.28 -0.29
CA ALA A 81 4.53 -5.45 0.13
C ALA A 81 4.73 -5.16 1.63
N MET A 82 4.06 -4.12 2.17
CA MET A 82 4.09 -3.83 3.59
C MET A 82 3.43 -4.94 4.42
N ALA A 83 2.27 -5.45 3.98
CA ALA A 83 1.55 -6.52 4.66
C ALA A 83 2.36 -7.81 4.68
N GLU A 84 2.94 -8.23 3.55
CA GLU A 84 3.83 -9.39 3.46
C GLU A 84 5.05 -9.23 4.37
N ARG A 85 5.67 -8.04 4.37
CA ARG A 85 6.79 -7.76 5.28
C ARG A 85 6.36 -7.86 6.75
N ALA A 86 5.20 -7.33 7.12
CA ALA A 86 4.68 -7.43 8.49
C ALA A 86 4.48 -8.88 8.92
N MET A 87 3.87 -9.69 8.04
CA MET A 87 3.61 -11.11 8.28
C MET A 87 4.89 -11.93 8.35
N SER A 88 5.98 -11.52 7.69
CA SER A 88 7.28 -12.21 7.83
C SER A 88 7.86 -12.15 9.24
N PHE A 89 7.38 -11.23 10.09
CA PHE A 89 7.74 -11.17 11.52
C PHE A 89 6.78 -11.95 12.42
N VAL A 90 5.68 -12.48 11.88
CA VAL A 90 4.73 -13.29 12.64
C VAL A 90 5.18 -14.74 12.53
N PRO A 91 5.47 -15.43 13.65
CA PRO A 91 5.84 -16.83 13.60
C PRO A 91 4.67 -17.67 13.03
N PRO A 92 4.96 -18.75 12.29
CA PRO A 92 3.94 -19.70 11.90
C PRO A 92 3.19 -20.20 13.13
N ARG A 93 1.90 -20.45 12.98
CA ARG A 93 1.13 -21.16 14.01
C ARG A 93 1.72 -22.56 14.18
N ASP A 94 1.72 -23.07 15.42
CA ASP A 94 2.16 -24.45 15.69
C ASP A 94 1.42 -25.47 14.81
N GLY A 95 2.19 -26.32 14.14
CA GLY A 95 1.68 -27.32 13.19
C GLY A 95 1.17 -26.76 11.87
N ALA A 96 1.43 -25.49 11.56
CA ALA A 96 1.11 -24.92 10.25
C ALA A 96 2.14 -25.41 9.21
N GLU A 97 1.64 -26.10 8.19
CA GLU A 97 2.40 -26.32 6.96
C GLU A 97 2.36 -25.04 6.11
N PRO A 98 3.48 -24.64 5.47
CA PRO A 98 3.50 -23.48 4.59
C PRO A 98 2.44 -23.60 3.50
N GLY A 99 1.50 -22.67 3.45
CA GLY A 99 0.50 -22.60 2.38
C GLY A 99 1.20 -22.48 1.02
N HIS A 100 0.81 -23.33 0.06
CA HIS A 100 1.35 -23.25 -1.29
C HIS A 100 0.77 -22.03 -2.01
N LEU A 101 1.51 -20.93 -2.03
CA LEU A 101 1.17 -19.82 -2.90
C LEU A 101 1.32 -20.26 -4.37
N PRO A 102 0.37 -19.89 -5.25
CA PRO A 102 0.54 -20.08 -6.68
C PRO A 102 1.84 -19.38 -7.10
N GLU A 103 2.54 -19.92 -8.10
CA GLU A 103 3.88 -19.47 -8.49
C GLU A 103 3.95 -17.96 -8.73
N GLN A 104 2.88 -17.38 -9.29
CA GLN A 104 2.76 -15.95 -9.59
C GLN A 104 2.67 -15.05 -8.36
N ALA A 105 2.28 -15.60 -7.20
CA ALA A 105 2.14 -14.89 -5.94
C ALA A 105 3.33 -15.12 -4.99
N ARG A 106 4.37 -15.84 -5.43
CA ARG A 106 5.58 -16.02 -4.64
C ARG A 106 6.45 -14.77 -4.71
N PRO A 107 7.07 -14.35 -3.60
CA PRO A 107 8.05 -13.28 -3.65
C PRO A 107 9.18 -13.67 -4.61
N ALA A 108 9.68 -12.70 -5.37
CA ALA A 108 10.88 -12.89 -6.17
C ALA A 108 12.00 -13.41 -5.25
N SER A 109 12.73 -14.43 -5.69
CA SER A 109 13.83 -14.98 -4.91
C SER A 109 14.84 -13.88 -4.59
N THR A 110 15.23 -13.77 -3.33
CA THR A 110 16.30 -12.85 -2.92
C THR A 110 17.54 -13.16 -3.75
N PRO A 111 18.14 -12.18 -4.46
CA PRO A 111 19.41 -12.39 -5.13
C PRO A 111 20.44 -12.88 -4.11
N ALA A 112 21.17 -13.95 -4.44
CA ALA A 112 22.25 -14.44 -3.60
C ALA A 112 23.19 -13.27 -3.29
N GLN A 113 23.50 -13.06 -2.00
CA GLN A 113 24.46 -12.02 -1.63
C GLN A 113 25.80 -12.32 -2.31
N PRO A 114 26.44 -11.32 -2.95
CA PRO A 114 27.76 -11.53 -3.54
C PRO A 114 28.73 -11.93 -2.42
N THR A 115 29.35 -13.10 -2.58
CA THR A 115 30.40 -13.58 -1.67
C THR A 115 31.56 -12.59 -1.72
N ALA A 116 31.85 -11.94 -0.59
CA ALA A 116 33.05 -11.12 -0.47
C ALA A 116 34.28 -11.98 -0.77
N SER A 117 35.07 -11.57 -1.76
CA SER A 117 36.39 -12.12 -2.07
C SER A 117 37.49 -11.31 -1.40
#